data_AF-A0A2V1D3R7-F1
#
_entry.id   AF-A0A2V1D3R7-F1
#
_cell.length_a   1.000
_cell.length_b   1.000
_cell.length_c   1.000
_cell.angle_alpha   90.00
_cell.angle_beta   90.00
_cell.angle_gamma   90.00
#
_symmetry.space_group_name_H-M   'P 1'
#
loop_
_entity.id
_entity.type
_entity.pdbx_description
1 polymer ?
#
loop_
_entity_poly.entity_id
_entity_poly.type
_entity_poly.pdbx_seq_one_letter_code
_entity_poly.pdbx_strand_id
1 'polypeptide(L)'
;MASSNEYATKLTDSQSFRAWVTALEARATALGIWHLIDPKGTDQPLNQPIRPALPSLLQHQFTPTEDGDEPEAPEYHTMTAQQRNNFNLRMEYYKILEGQYNIDEKRYKEERDGLYKITTFFNHTVSPEYQAICCAPSKPMRMWIQLLELSLGVDAKQLRSRAREAYKQQVNTGLKANTGWESALRKLELAIVQAILYECPEVQKEEDINTDIIRWACHVNPSW
;
A
#
# COMPACT_ATOMS: atom_id res chain seq x y z
N MET A 1 -5.34 24.78 18.81
CA MET A 1 -3.98 24.43 18.37
C MET A 1 -3.61 23.09 18.95
N ALA A 2 -3.61 22.03 18.14
CA ALA A 2 -2.91 20.75 18.33
C ALA A 2 -3.51 19.71 17.37
N SER A 3 -2.94 19.59 16.18
CA SER A 3 -3.08 18.39 15.36
C SER A 3 -1.76 18.18 14.62
N SER A 4 -0.71 17.83 15.37
CA SER A 4 0.64 17.70 14.81
C SER A 4 1.17 16.27 14.86
N ASN A 5 0.31 15.25 15.06
CA ASN A 5 0.79 13.87 15.23
C ASN A 5 0.13 12.79 14.37
N GLU A 6 -0.70 13.14 13.37
CA GLU A 6 -1.27 12.13 12.45
C GLU A 6 -0.23 11.48 11.51
N TYR A 7 0.96 12.08 11.42
CA TYR A 7 2.00 11.73 10.44
C TYR A 7 3.37 11.60 11.12
N ALA A 8 3.51 10.65 12.04
CA ALA A 8 4.70 10.51 12.89
C ALA A 8 6.01 10.17 12.12
N THR A 9 5.91 9.60 10.91
CA THR A 9 7.09 9.20 10.12
C THR A 9 7.28 10.12 8.93
N LYS A 10 8.33 10.95 8.95
CA LYS A 10 8.76 11.77 7.82
C LYS A 10 9.75 10.98 6.96
N LEU A 11 9.66 11.13 5.64
CA LEU A 11 10.58 10.57 4.67
C LEU A 11 11.59 11.63 4.25
N THR A 12 12.78 11.56 4.83
CA THR A 12 13.89 12.49 4.57
C THR A 12 15.10 11.81 3.95
N ASP A 13 15.24 10.50 4.13
CA ASP A 13 16.42 9.73 3.74
C ASP A 13 16.12 8.23 3.58
N SER A 14 17.11 7.50 3.09
CA SER A 14 17.07 6.03 2.96
C SER A 14 16.75 5.28 4.26
N GLN A 15 17.07 5.83 5.43
CA GLN A 15 16.88 5.15 6.72
C GLN A 15 15.41 5.21 7.18
N SER A 16 14.76 6.33 6.91
CA SER A 16 13.34 6.55 7.20
C SER A 16 12.39 5.84 6.22
N PHE A 17 12.88 5.47 5.02
CA PHE A 17 12.06 4.84 3.97
C PHE A 17 11.29 3.61 4.44
N ARG A 18 11.93 2.70 5.17
CA ARG A 18 11.25 1.46 5.58
C ARG A 18 10.12 1.70 6.56
N ALA A 19 10.37 2.47 7.62
CA ALA A 19 9.34 2.83 8.58
C ALA A 19 8.19 3.60 7.91
N TRP A 20 8.54 4.48 6.96
CA TRP A 20 7.58 5.25 6.20
C TRP A 20 6.71 4.38 5.29
N VAL A 21 7.31 3.42 4.57
CA VAL A 21 6.57 2.52 3.66
C VAL A 21 5.66 1.58 4.46
N THR A 22 6.09 1.09 5.63
CA THR A 22 5.23 0.31 6.53
C THR A 22 4.03 1.13 7.01
N ALA A 23 4.23 2.40 7.38
CA ALA A 23 3.14 3.28 7.78
C ALA A 23 2.18 3.60 6.61
N LEU A 24 2.70 3.71 5.39
CA LEU A 24 1.91 3.86 4.17
C LEU A 24 1.06 2.62 3.90
N GLU A 25 1.69 1.44 3.91
CA GLU A 25 1.03 0.15 3.66
C GLU A 25 -0.10 -0.12 4.66
N ALA A 26 0.15 0.08 5.95
CA ALA A 26 -0.86 -0.08 7.00
C ALA A 26 -2.08 0.83 6.76
N ARG A 27 -1.84 2.10 6.40
CA ARG A 27 -2.91 3.08 6.14
C ARG A 27 -3.68 2.74 4.87
N ALA A 28 -2.99 2.37 3.80
CA ALA A 28 -3.63 2.01 2.53
C ALA A 28 -4.41 0.68 2.63
N THR A 29 -3.93 -0.27 3.42
CA THR A 29 -4.64 -1.53 3.72
C THR A 29 -5.91 -1.26 4.51
N ALA A 30 -5.85 -0.40 5.53
CA ALA A 30 -7.03 -0.01 6.31
C ALA A 30 -8.09 0.73 5.47
N LEU A 31 -7.67 1.39 4.38
CA LEU A 31 -8.55 2.05 3.41
C LEU A 31 -9.00 1.11 2.28
N GLY A 32 -8.54 -0.14 2.24
CA GLY A 32 -8.88 -1.12 1.18
C GLY A 32 -8.23 -0.85 -0.18
N ILE A 33 -7.26 0.07 -0.27
CA ILE A 33 -6.69 0.56 -1.54
C ILE A 33 -5.23 0.19 -1.76
N TRP A 34 -4.63 -0.65 -0.91
CA TRP A 34 -3.22 -1.03 -1.07
C TRP A 34 -2.92 -1.60 -2.46
N HIS A 35 -3.81 -2.45 -2.99
CA HIS A 35 -3.69 -3.04 -4.33
C HIS A 35 -3.52 -1.99 -5.46
N LEU A 36 -4.09 -0.79 -5.30
CA LEU A 36 -3.97 0.30 -6.28
C LEU A 36 -2.58 0.96 -6.27
N ILE A 37 -1.89 0.95 -5.13
CA ILE A 37 -0.65 1.72 -4.93
C ILE A 37 0.58 0.85 -4.66
N ASP A 38 0.42 -0.46 -4.44
CA ASP A 38 1.51 -1.38 -4.14
C ASP A 38 2.61 -1.33 -5.22
N PRO A 39 3.85 -0.91 -4.90
CA PRO A 39 4.96 -0.85 -5.85
C PRO A 39 5.31 -2.17 -6.51
N LYS A 40 4.95 -3.31 -5.89
CA LYS A 40 5.20 -4.67 -6.37
C LYS A 40 3.97 -5.33 -6.98
N GLY A 41 2.84 -4.64 -7.00
CA GLY A 41 1.59 -5.15 -7.58
C GLY A 41 1.74 -5.44 -9.07
N THR A 42 1.02 -6.47 -9.53
CA THR A 42 0.96 -6.86 -10.95
C THR A 42 -0.11 -6.11 -11.74
N ASP A 43 -1.08 -5.50 -11.04
CA ASP A 43 -2.19 -4.80 -11.67
C ASP A 43 -1.71 -3.56 -12.45
N GLN A 44 -2.46 -3.13 -13.45
CA GLN A 44 -2.10 -1.93 -14.20
C GLN A 44 -2.15 -0.70 -13.27
N PRO A 45 -1.09 0.13 -13.21
CA PRO A 45 -1.09 1.31 -12.35
C PRO A 45 -2.15 2.31 -12.79
N LEU A 46 -3.03 2.71 -11.87
CA LEU A 46 -4.08 3.67 -12.13
C LEU A 46 -3.77 5.02 -11.46
N ASN A 47 -3.99 6.11 -12.18
CA ASN A 47 -3.95 7.47 -11.60
C ASN A 47 -5.18 7.75 -10.72
N GLN A 48 -6.30 7.12 -11.06
CA GLN A 48 -7.58 7.28 -10.40
C GLN A 48 -8.39 5.98 -10.55
N PRO A 49 -9.33 5.72 -9.62
CA PRO A 49 -10.21 4.57 -9.72
C PRO A 49 -11.07 4.63 -10.99
N ILE A 50 -11.56 3.48 -11.45
CA ILE A 50 -12.40 3.41 -12.65
C ILE A 50 -13.86 3.59 -12.24
N ARG A 51 -14.53 4.59 -12.82
CA ARG A 51 -15.95 4.80 -12.59
C ARG A 51 -16.74 3.64 -13.22
N PRO A 52 -17.68 3.01 -12.49
CA PRO A 52 -18.53 1.97 -13.07
C PRO A 52 -19.42 2.54 -14.17
N ALA A 53 -19.72 1.70 -15.17
CA ALA A 53 -20.62 2.05 -16.26
C ALA A 53 -22.08 1.88 -15.82
N LEU A 54 -22.96 2.79 -16.24
CA LEU A 54 -24.39 2.67 -16.01
C LEU A 54 -24.95 1.42 -16.72
N PRO A 55 -25.85 0.65 -16.06
CA PRO A 55 -26.58 -0.42 -16.72
C PRO A 55 -27.38 0.13 -17.90
N SER A 56 -27.21 -0.45 -19.09
CA SER A 56 -27.98 -0.08 -20.28
C SER A 56 -29.15 -1.02 -20.47
N LEU A 57 -30.38 -0.47 -20.51
CA LEU A 57 -31.57 -1.19 -20.98
C LEU A 57 -31.60 -1.33 -22.52
N LEU A 58 -30.87 -0.47 -23.22
CA LEU A 58 -30.97 -0.28 -24.67
C LEU A 58 -30.24 -1.36 -25.50
N GLN A 59 -29.38 -2.17 -24.88
CA GLN A 59 -28.78 -3.32 -25.57
C GLN A 59 -29.77 -4.48 -25.80
N HIS A 60 -30.97 -4.41 -25.21
CA HIS A 60 -32.07 -5.32 -25.52
C HIS A 60 -33.16 -4.57 -26.28
N GLN A 61 -32.77 -4.10 -27.47
CA GLN A 61 -33.61 -3.41 -28.45
C GLN A 61 -35.06 -3.90 -28.40
N PHE A 62 -35.98 -2.98 -28.14
CA PHE A 62 -37.28 -3.05 -28.79
C PHE A 62 -36.96 -3.03 -30.28
N THR A 63 -37.29 -4.10 -31.00
CA THR A 63 -37.20 -4.11 -32.45
C THR A 63 -37.91 -2.86 -32.96
N PRO A 64 -37.22 -1.97 -33.70
CA PRO A 64 -37.90 -0.88 -34.39
C PRO A 64 -38.99 -1.51 -35.26
N THR A 65 -40.22 -1.02 -35.14
CA THR A 65 -41.21 -1.21 -36.21
C THR A 65 -40.59 -0.64 -37.50
N GLU A 66 -40.86 -1.29 -38.64
CA GLU A 66 -40.20 -1.00 -39.93
C GLU A 66 -40.42 0.44 -40.44
N ASP A 67 -41.36 1.18 -39.85
CA ASP A 67 -41.58 2.60 -40.05
C ASP A 67 -40.79 3.37 -38.98
N GLY A 68 -39.81 4.18 -39.40
CA GLY A 68 -38.82 4.87 -38.55
C GLY A 68 -39.33 5.92 -37.56
N ASP A 69 -40.49 5.69 -36.96
CA ASP A 69 -40.97 6.40 -35.78
C ASP A 69 -40.27 5.88 -34.53
N GLU A 70 -39.94 6.80 -33.63
CA GLU A 70 -39.39 6.50 -32.31
C GLU A 70 -40.30 5.47 -31.62
N PRO A 71 -39.80 4.30 -31.16
CA PRO A 71 -40.67 3.23 -30.69
C PRO A 71 -41.40 3.70 -29.43
N GLU A 72 -42.67 4.10 -29.60
CA GLU A 72 -43.59 4.29 -28.48
C GLU A 72 -43.65 2.95 -27.74
N ALA A 73 -43.26 2.97 -26.46
CA ALA A 73 -43.31 1.80 -25.62
C ALA A 73 -44.76 1.26 -25.65
N PRO A 74 -45.01 0.03 -26.14
CA PRO A 74 -46.36 -0.50 -26.22
C PRO A 74 -46.95 -0.47 -24.82
N GLU A 75 -48.10 0.20 -24.68
CA GLU A 75 -48.69 0.36 -23.36
C GLU A 75 -48.95 -1.05 -22.77
N TYR A 76 -48.55 -1.29 -21.51
CA TYR A 76 -48.49 -2.62 -20.89
C TYR A 76 -49.79 -3.45 -21.03
N HIS A 77 -50.93 -2.77 -21.15
CA HIS A 77 -52.26 -3.36 -21.39
C HIS A 77 -52.52 -3.87 -22.81
N THR A 78 -51.73 -3.47 -23.80
CA THR A 78 -51.79 -3.96 -25.19
C THR A 78 -50.89 -5.17 -25.43
N MET A 79 -50.04 -5.52 -24.46
CA MET A 79 -49.08 -6.62 -24.56
C MET A 79 -49.72 -8.01 -24.34
N THR A 80 -49.31 -8.98 -25.16
CA THR A 80 -49.58 -10.41 -24.92
C THR A 80 -49.02 -10.86 -23.56
N ALA A 81 -49.55 -11.96 -23.01
CA ALA A 81 -49.05 -12.52 -21.75
C ALA A 81 -47.54 -12.86 -21.80
N GLN A 82 -47.05 -13.32 -22.95
CA GLN A 82 -45.63 -13.63 -23.17
C GLN A 82 -44.76 -12.36 -23.21
N GLN A 83 -45.22 -11.30 -23.89
CA GLN A 83 -44.53 -10.01 -23.92
C GLN A 83 -44.46 -9.38 -22.52
N ARG A 84 -45.55 -9.44 -21.74
CA ARG A 84 -45.54 -8.98 -20.34
C ARG A 84 -44.57 -9.76 -19.47
N ASN A 85 -44.53 -11.09 -19.61
CA ASN A 85 -43.58 -11.92 -18.86
C ASN A 85 -42.11 -11.57 -19.20
N ASN A 86 -41.79 -11.42 -20.49
CA ASN A 86 -40.45 -11.02 -20.94
C ASN A 86 -40.07 -9.62 -20.44
N PHE A 87 -40.99 -8.66 -20.49
CA PHE A 87 -40.79 -7.31 -19.95
C PHE A 87 -40.52 -7.35 -18.44
N ASN A 88 -41.32 -8.10 -17.68
CA ASN A 88 -41.14 -8.25 -16.23
C ASN A 88 -39.79 -8.88 -15.88
N LEU A 89 -39.37 -9.94 -16.60
CA LEU A 89 -38.05 -10.55 -16.40
C LEU A 89 -36.89 -9.59 -16.70
N ARG A 90 -37.01 -8.75 -17.74
CA ARG A 90 -36.02 -7.71 -18.04
C ARG A 90 -35.96 -6.64 -16.96
N MET A 91 -37.10 -6.24 -16.41
CA MET A 91 -37.16 -5.31 -15.28
C MET A 91 -36.49 -5.90 -14.03
N GLU A 92 -36.71 -7.18 -13.73
CA GLU A 92 -36.03 -7.85 -12.62
C GLU A 92 -34.51 -7.94 -12.86
N TYR A 93 -34.08 -8.28 -14.08
CA TYR A 93 -32.65 -8.29 -14.43
C TYR A 93 -32.02 -6.90 -14.30
N TYR A 94 -32.72 -5.85 -14.74
CA TYR A 94 -32.23 -4.48 -14.61
C TYR A 94 -32.08 -4.06 -13.14
N LYS A 95 -33.02 -4.40 -12.26
CA LYS A 95 -32.90 -4.14 -10.81
C LYS A 95 -31.64 -4.79 -10.22
N ILE A 96 -31.27 -5.99 -10.68
CA ILE A 96 -30.03 -6.66 -10.26
C ILE A 96 -28.81 -5.86 -10.73
N LEU A 97 -28.79 -5.44 -12.00
CA LEU A 97 -27.68 -4.65 -12.54
C LEU A 97 -27.57 -3.27 -11.86
N GLU A 98 -28.69 -2.62 -11.57
CA GLU A 98 -28.74 -1.37 -10.80
C GLU A 98 -28.19 -1.58 -9.39
N GLY A 99 -28.56 -2.68 -8.72
CA GLY A 99 -27.99 -3.08 -7.44
C GLY A 99 -26.47 -3.22 -7.49
N GLN A 100 -25.95 -3.90 -8.51
CA GLN A 100 -24.51 -4.06 -8.73
C GLN A 100 -23.82 -2.72 -8.99
N TYR A 101 -24.39 -1.89 -9.88
CA TYR A 101 -23.87 -0.56 -10.18
C TYR A 101 -23.78 0.31 -8.92
N ASN A 102 -24.80 0.29 -8.05
CA ASN A 102 -24.79 1.06 -6.81
C ASN A 102 -23.69 0.61 -5.84
N ILE A 103 -23.42 -0.71 -5.77
CA ILE A 103 -22.31 -1.26 -4.98
C ILE A 103 -20.98 -0.80 -5.55
N ASP A 104 -20.78 -0.92 -6.86
CA ASP A 104 -19.54 -0.52 -7.54
C ASP A 104 -19.32 1.00 -7.47
N GLU A 105 -20.39 1.81 -7.55
CA GLU A 105 -20.30 3.27 -7.44
C GLU A 105 -19.89 3.67 -6.02
N LYS A 106 -20.41 2.98 -5.01
CA LYS A 106 -19.99 3.17 -3.62
C LYS A 106 -18.51 2.84 -3.45
N ARG A 107 -18.05 1.67 -3.95
CA ARG A 107 -16.64 1.28 -3.89
C ARG A 107 -15.74 2.30 -4.60
N TYR A 108 -16.13 2.75 -5.79
CA TYR A 108 -15.41 3.79 -6.54
C TYR A 108 -15.23 5.08 -5.73
N LYS A 109 -16.28 5.53 -5.02
CA LYS A 109 -16.22 6.73 -4.16
C LYS A 109 -15.28 6.51 -2.99
N GLU A 110 -15.37 5.36 -2.32
CA GLU A 110 -14.50 5.00 -1.19
C GLU A 110 -13.02 4.91 -1.60
N GLU A 111 -12.72 4.31 -2.76
CA GLU A 111 -11.37 4.23 -3.32
C GLU A 111 -10.81 5.62 -3.64
N ARG A 112 -11.62 6.49 -4.23
CA ARG A 112 -11.23 7.86 -4.57
C ARG A 112 -10.91 8.68 -3.31
N ASP A 113 -11.76 8.58 -2.29
CA ASP A 113 -11.56 9.25 -1.02
C ASP A 113 -10.34 8.68 -0.27
N GLY A 114 -10.11 7.36 -0.37
CA GLY A 114 -8.91 6.69 0.12
C GLY A 114 -7.64 7.24 -0.53
N LEU A 115 -7.62 7.35 -1.86
CA LEU A 115 -6.48 7.91 -2.60
C LEU A 115 -6.22 9.36 -2.19
N TYR A 116 -7.25 10.19 -2.03
CA TYR A 116 -7.07 11.56 -1.53
C TYR A 116 -6.39 11.60 -0.15
N LYS A 117 -6.77 10.71 0.77
CA LYS A 117 -6.12 10.59 2.09
C LYS A 117 -4.66 10.16 1.96
N ILE A 118 -4.33 9.26 1.03
CA ILE A 118 -2.95 8.87 0.76
C ILE A 118 -2.16 10.02 0.13
N THR A 119 -2.70 10.76 -0.83
CA THR A 119 -2.05 11.97 -1.36
C THR A 119 -1.73 12.95 -0.23
N THR A 120 -2.67 13.15 0.69
CA THR A 120 -2.48 14.00 1.87
C THR A 120 -1.35 13.47 2.75
N PHE A 121 -1.29 12.15 2.98
CA PHE A 121 -0.17 11.51 3.68
C PHE A 121 1.17 11.80 3.01
N PHE A 122 1.29 11.62 1.69
CA PHE A 122 2.52 11.94 0.95
C PHE A 122 2.92 13.41 1.14
N ASN A 123 1.99 14.34 0.94
CA ASN A 123 2.25 15.77 1.06
C ASN A 123 2.72 16.19 2.45
N HIS A 124 2.29 15.47 3.50
CA HIS A 124 2.72 15.76 4.87
C HIS A 124 3.98 15.00 5.27
N THR A 125 4.32 13.88 4.65
CA THR A 125 5.40 13.02 5.14
C THR A 125 6.65 13.05 4.29
N VAL A 126 6.54 13.24 2.99
CA VAL A 126 7.67 13.31 2.07
C VAL A 126 8.29 14.70 2.11
N SER A 127 9.63 14.79 2.17
CA SER A 127 10.30 16.09 2.14
C SER A 127 10.01 16.83 0.81
N PRO A 128 9.99 18.18 0.80
CA PRO A 128 9.65 18.95 -0.40
C PRO A 128 10.54 18.64 -1.61
N GLU A 129 11.82 18.36 -1.36
CA GLU A 129 12.82 18.03 -2.40
C GLU A 129 12.43 16.76 -3.16
N TYR A 130 12.09 15.68 -2.43
CA TYR A 130 11.65 14.44 -3.07
C TYR A 130 10.24 14.55 -3.64
N GLN A 131 9.35 15.32 -3.01
CA GLN A 131 7.99 15.52 -3.51
C GLN A 131 7.98 16.18 -4.89
N ALA A 132 8.82 17.19 -5.12
CA ALA A 132 8.92 17.88 -6.40
C ALA A 132 9.41 16.99 -7.55
N ILE A 133 10.24 15.99 -7.25
CA ILE A 133 10.88 15.13 -8.25
C ILE A 133 10.09 13.83 -8.46
N CYS A 134 9.56 13.24 -7.38
CA CYS A 134 9.00 11.89 -7.38
C CYS A 134 7.46 11.87 -7.46
N CYS A 135 6.78 12.88 -6.90
CA CYS A 135 5.33 12.84 -6.65
C CYS A 135 4.53 13.68 -7.66
N ALA A 136 4.73 13.43 -8.96
CA ALA A 136 4.03 14.16 -10.01
C ALA A 136 2.53 13.77 -10.09
N PRO A 137 1.56 14.71 -10.02
CA PRO A 137 0.12 14.42 -10.05
C PRO A 137 -0.38 13.63 -11.26
N SER A 138 0.35 13.69 -12.38
CA SER A 138 0.04 12.97 -13.61
C SER A 138 0.47 11.50 -13.59
N LYS A 139 1.26 11.08 -12.60
CA LYS A 139 1.78 9.73 -12.46
C LYS A 139 1.01 8.95 -11.39
N PRO A 140 0.88 7.63 -11.54
CA PRO A 140 0.26 6.78 -10.52
C PRO A 140 1.08 6.83 -9.22
N MET A 141 0.42 6.76 -8.06
CA MET A 141 1.13 6.73 -6.76
C MET A 141 2.12 5.56 -6.65
N ARG A 142 1.83 4.44 -7.32
CA ARG A 142 2.77 3.33 -7.45
C ARG A 142 4.13 3.78 -7.96
N MET A 143 4.13 4.62 -9.00
CA MET A 143 5.34 5.20 -9.58
C MET A 143 6.00 6.18 -8.61
N TRP A 144 5.24 6.91 -7.80
CA TRP A 144 5.81 7.80 -6.78
C TRP A 144 6.66 7.00 -5.78
N ILE A 145 6.13 5.88 -5.29
CA ILE A 145 6.83 5.01 -4.32
C ILE A 145 8.11 4.45 -4.94
N GLN A 146 8.04 3.94 -6.17
CA GLN A 146 9.20 3.41 -6.90
C GLN A 146 10.28 4.49 -7.14
N LEU A 147 9.87 5.71 -7.51
CA LEU A 147 10.79 6.83 -7.70
C LEU A 147 11.41 7.31 -6.38
N LEU A 148 10.66 7.29 -5.28
CA LEU A 148 11.18 7.58 -3.95
C LEU A 148 12.22 6.54 -3.53
N GLU A 149 11.91 5.25 -3.70
CA GLU A 149 12.84 4.14 -3.41
C GLU A 149 14.16 4.30 -4.19
N LEU A 150 14.05 4.59 -5.49
CA LEU A 150 15.18 4.82 -6.38
C LEU A 150 15.98 6.07 -5.98
N SER A 151 15.31 7.21 -5.76
CA SER A 151 15.95 8.50 -5.50
C SER A 151 16.64 8.53 -4.14
N LEU A 152 16.09 7.82 -3.16
CA LEU A 152 16.70 7.67 -1.84
C LEU A 152 17.87 6.69 -1.85
N GLY A 153 18.14 6.01 -2.97
CA GLY A 153 19.20 5.01 -3.06
C GLY A 153 18.98 3.88 -2.07
N VAL A 154 17.73 3.44 -1.91
CA VAL A 154 17.35 2.26 -1.11
C VAL A 154 17.83 1.02 -1.87
N ASP A 155 19.16 0.88 -1.98
CA ASP A 155 19.81 -0.30 -2.53
C ASP A 155 19.83 -1.35 -1.42
N ALA A 156 19.20 -2.50 -1.67
CA ALA A 156 19.19 -3.64 -0.78
C ALA A 156 20.61 -4.02 -0.32
N LYS A 157 21.64 -3.83 -1.18
CA LYS A 157 23.04 -4.06 -0.84
C LYS A 157 23.59 -3.03 0.14
N GLN A 158 23.25 -1.75 0.01
CA GLN A 158 23.67 -0.72 0.95
C GLN A 158 22.96 -0.84 2.30
N LEU A 159 21.66 -1.15 2.30
CA LEU A 159 20.91 -1.41 3.52
C LEU A 159 21.45 -2.64 4.26
N ARG A 160 21.76 -3.72 3.54
CA ARG A 160 22.44 -4.90 4.10
C ARG A 160 23.83 -4.54 4.65
N SER A 161 24.63 -3.75 3.93
CA SER A 161 25.96 -3.31 4.41
C SER A 161 25.84 -2.51 5.71
N ARG A 162 24.91 -1.56 5.78
CA ARG A 162 24.69 -0.75 6.98
C ARG A 162 24.17 -1.58 8.16
N ALA A 163 23.22 -2.48 7.92
CA ALA A 163 22.70 -3.36 8.98
C ALA A 163 23.81 -4.29 9.50
N ARG A 164 24.65 -4.81 8.60
CA ARG A 164 25.84 -5.59 8.92
C ARG A 164 26.86 -4.78 9.72
N GLU A 165 27.14 -3.54 9.33
CA GLU A 165 28.05 -2.64 10.05
C GLU A 165 27.52 -2.29 11.43
N ALA A 166 26.23 -1.97 11.55
CA ALA A 166 25.58 -1.68 12.83
C ALA A 166 25.64 -2.89 13.78
N TYR A 167 25.31 -4.10 13.27
CA TYR A 167 25.45 -5.35 14.01
C TYR A 167 26.89 -5.56 14.48
N LYS A 168 27.86 -5.52 13.56
CA LYS A 168 29.29 -5.69 13.90
C LYS A 168 29.78 -4.63 14.88
N GLN A 169 29.33 -3.39 14.75
CA GLN A 169 29.67 -2.32 15.66
C GLN A 169 29.12 -2.61 17.06
N GLN A 170 27.87 -3.04 17.21
CA GLN A 170 27.31 -3.40 18.53
C GLN A 170 28.04 -4.60 19.15
N VAL A 171 28.31 -5.64 18.36
CA VAL A 171 29.10 -6.80 18.81
C VAL A 171 30.51 -6.38 19.24
N ASN A 172 31.15 -5.45 18.54
CA ASN A 172 32.53 -5.03 18.83
C ASN A 172 32.66 -3.94 19.91
N THR A 173 31.64 -3.12 20.12
CA THR A 173 31.74 -1.90 20.95
C THR A 173 30.79 -1.87 22.15
N GLY A 174 29.72 -2.69 22.15
CA GLY A 174 28.55 -2.52 23.01
C GLY A 174 28.78 -2.63 24.52
N LEU A 175 29.92 -3.15 24.98
CA LEU A 175 30.19 -3.39 26.41
C LEU A 175 31.52 -2.84 26.94
N LYS A 176 32.14 -1.85 26.29
CA LYS A 176 33.33 -1.20 26.87
C LYS A 176 33.06 -0.40 28.15
N ALA A 177 31.80 -0.23 28.57
CA ALA A 177 31.44 0.54 29.76
C ALA A 177 30.75 -0.36 30.81
N ASN A 178 31.31 -0.39 32.03
CA ASN A 178 30.78 -1.09 33.22
C ASN A 178 29.41 -0.59 33.72
N THR A 179 28.69 0.23 32.95
CA THR A 179 27.40 0.83 33.30
C THR A 179 26.51 0.90 32.06
N GLY A 180 25.41 0.12 32.03
CA GLY A 180 24.42 0.19 30.95
C GLY A 180 24.10 -1.11 30.18
N TRP A 181 24.35 -2.29 30.79
CA TRP A 181 24.14 -3.61 30.15
C TRP A 181 22.78 -3.76 29.46
N GLU A 182 21.67 -3.41 30.13
CA GLU A 182 20.32 -3.53 29.54
C GLU A 182 20.14 -2.66 28.29
N SER A 183 20.73 -1.46 28.27
CA SER A 183 20.67 -0.57 27.10
C SER A 183 21.50 -1.12 25.94
N ALA A 184 22.66 -1.69 26.24
CA ALA A 184 23.50 -2.35 25.24
C ALA A 184 22.81 -3.58 24.65
N LEU A 185 22.17 -4.41 25.49
CA LEU A 185 21.43 -5.58 25.05
C LEU A 185 20.28 -5.21 24.12
N ARG A 186 19.46 -4.21 24.48
CA ARG A 186 18.36 -3.74 23.60
C ARG A 186 18.86 -3.22 22.25
N LYS A 187 20.02 -2.54 22.22
CA LYS A 187 20.63 -2.07 20.97
C LYS A 187 21.14 -3.24 20.11
N LEU A 188 21.71 -4.26 20.75
CA LEU A 188 22.16 -5.48 20.07
C LEU A 188 20.98 -6.28 19.52
N GLU A 189 19.91 -6.49 20.30
CA GLU A 189 18.66 -7.13 19.86
C GLU A 189 18.09 -6.43 18.63
N LEU A 190 17.99 -5.09 18.67
CA LEU A 190 17.53 -4.31 17.53
C LEU A 190 18.43 -4.48 16.30
N ALA A 191 19.76 -4.50 16.49
CA ALA A 191 20.71 -4.69 15.40
C ALA A 191 20.65 -6.10 14.80
N ILE A 192 20.43 -7.14 15.62
CA ILE A 192 20.20 -8.52 15.17
C ILE A 192 18.93 -8.59 14.32
N VAL A 193 17.82 -8.03 14.82
CA VAL A 193 16.55 -8.00 14.07
C VAL A 193 16.72 -7.29 12.74
N GLN A 194 17.39 -6.14 12.71
CA GLN A 194 17.70 -5.43 11.47
C GLN A 194 18.58 -6.26 10.52
N ALA A 195 19.63 -6.91 11.04
CA ALA A 195 20.52 -7.72 10.24
C ALA A 195 19.82 -8.96 9.65
N ILE A 196 18.93 -9.63 10.40
CA ILE A 196 18.10 -10.74 9.91
C ILE A 196 17.18 -10.24 8.81
N LEU A 197 16.52 -9.10 9.03
CA LEU A 197 15.57 -8.48 8.13
C LEU A 197 16.17 -8.10 6.76
N TYR A 198 17.45 -7.73 6.73
CA TYR A 198 18.20 -7.46 5.50
C TYR A 198 19.04 -8.66 5.04
N GLU A 199 18.78 -9.84 5.62
CA GLU A 199 19.39 -11.12 5.26
C GLU A 199 20.93 -11.13 5.39
N CYS A 200 21.50 -10.41 6.36
CA CYS A 200 22.95 -10.41 6.58
C CYS A 200 23.41 -11.85 6.89
N PRO A 201 24.45 -12.37 6.20
CA PRO A 201 24.86 -13.77 6.32
C PRO A 201 25.29 -14.15 7.74
N GLU A 202 25.82 -13.20 8.51
CA GLU A 202 26.31 -13.42 9.88
C GLU A 202 25.22 -13.77 10.91
N VAL A 203 23.96 -13.45 10.62
CA VAL A 203 22.85 -13.64 11.56
C VAL A 203 21.77 -14.58 11.02
N GLN A 204 22.08 -15.34 9.96
CA GLN A 204 21.13 -16.29 9.38
C GLN A 204 20.99 -17.56 10.23
N LYS A 205 22.02 -17.91 11.01
CA LYS A 205 21.99 -19.05 11.92
C LYS A 205 22.05 -18.57 13.36
N GLU A 206 21.19 -19.15 14.18
CA GLU A 206 21.15 -18.87 15.62
C GLU A 206 22.49 -19.22 16.30
N GLU A 207 23.17 -20.26 15.84
CA GLU A 207 24.51 -20.66 16.32
C GLU A 207 25.57 -19.58 16.12
N ASP A 208 25.52 -18.85 15.00
CA ASP A 208 26.48 -17.78 14.68
C ASP A 208 26.24 -16.58 15.62
N ILE A 209 24.97 -16.22 15.83
CA ILE A 209 24.56 -15.16 16.77
C ILE A 209 24.98 -15.51 18.20
N ASN A 210 24.71 -16.75 18.64
CA ASN A 210 25.07 -17.21 19.97
C ASN A 210 26.59 -17.23 20.17
N THR A 211 27.35 -17.64 19.15
CA THR A 211 28.81 -17.61 19.19
C THR A 211 29.33 -16.18 19.36
N ASP A 212 28.75 -15.21 18.64
CA ASP A 212 29.13 -13.81 18.74
C ASP A 212 28.73 -13.20 20.10
N ILE A 213 27.57 -13.58 20.67
CA ILE A 213 27.14 -13.18 22.01
C ILE A 213 28.04 -13.80 23.09
N ILE A 214 28.41 -15.07 22.99
CA ILE A 214 29.31 -15.74 23.95
C ILE A 214 30.70 -15.13 23.88
N ARG A 215 31.25 -14.95 22.67
CA ARG A 215 32.55 -14.28 22.45
C ARG A 215 32.54 -12.87 23.04
N TRP A 216 31.43 -12.15 22.88
CA TRP A 216 31.19 -10.83 23.44
C TRP A 216 31.12 -10.84 24.98
N ALA A 217 30.40 -11.79 25.59
CA ALA A 217 30.26 -11.92 27.05
C ALA A 217 31.61 -12.26 27.72
N CYS A 218 32.37 -13.19 27.15
CA CYS A 218 33.70 -13.56 27.66
C CYS A 218 34.72 -12.41 27.55
N HIS A 219 34.56 -11.48 26.59
CA HIS A 219 35.47 -10.33 26.47
C HIS A 219 35.26 -9.30 27.60
N VAL A 220 34.06 -9.26 28.16
CA VAL A 220 33.64 -8.25 29.17
C VAL A 220 33.79 -8.80 30.58
N ASN A 221 33.58 -10.10 30.75
CA ASN A 221 33.93 -10.83 31.94
C ASN A 221 34.72 -12.09 31.57
N PRO A 222 36.07 -12.05 31.62
CA PRO A 222 36.92 -13.18 31.28
C PRO A 222 36.77 -14.42 32.18
N SER A 223 35.97 -14.32 33.25
CA SER A 223 35.73 -15.38 34.23
C SER A 223 34.41 -16.15 34.01
N TRP A 224 33.68 -15.85 32.92
CA TRP A 224 32.49 -16.58 32.46
C TRP A 224 32.83 -17.61 31.38
#